data_AF-A0AAD6B6F1-F1
#
_entry.id   AF-A0AAD6B6F1-F1
#
_cell.length_a   1.000
_cell.length_b   1.000
_cell.length_c   1.000
_cell.angle_alpha   90.00
_cell.angle_beta   90.00
_cell.angle_gamma   90.00
#
_symmetry.space_group_name_H-M   'P 1'
#
loop_
_entity.id
_entity.type
_entity.pdbx_description
1 polymer ?
#
loop_
_entity_poly.entity_id
_entity_poly.type
_entity_poly.pdbx_seq_one_letter_code
_entity_poly.pdbx_strand_id
1 'polypeptide(L)'
;MHCVSTKHAVTMVSFCQGALLLSLAAAMAVYADMKVDCGPDFVTLMWTESRPQADTSLLRLGSCFPTSFSAGEAYFYVDLTDCNFRILVTGDVLLYSNDLTYVASEDSYNLAFTQPVVCAYERPKDWYSSQQIYDPVFKTYGLGDLQFTIGLMNDDFSGPAESTSFPLGSIIPIMASVVQKTHQPLLLLLEECVAATAPELHPESTMYPIISNKGCLLESVVTIKI
;
A
#
# COMPACT_ATOMS: atom_id res chain seq x y z
N MET A 1 36.51 -81.53 25.75
CA MET A 1 35.39 -82.44 26.08
C MET A 1 34.20 -81.57 26.45
N HIS A 2 33.12 -81.67 25.68
CA HIS A 2 31.86 -81.01 25.99
C HIS A 2 31.24 -81.64 27.24
N CYS A 3 30.68 -80.83 28.13
CA CYS A 3 29.39 -81.15 28.72
C CYS A 3 28.61 -79.86 28.97
N VAL A 4 27.31 -79.95 28.69
CA VAL A 4 26.37 -78.87 28.42
C VAL A 4 25.45 -78.65 29.63
N SER A 5 25.15 -77.36 29.88
CA SER A 5 23.92 -76.76 30.41
C SER A 5 23.32 -77.25 31.73
N THR A 6 23.16 -76.28 32.65
CA THR A 6 21.86 -76.10 33.30
C THR A 6 21.56 -74.62 33.52
N LYS A 7 20.33 -74.27 33.17
CA LYS A 7 19.67 -72.96 33.17
C LYS A 7 19.63 -72.35 34.58
N HIS A 8 19.49 -71.04 34.70
CA HIS A 8 18.29 -70.35 35.24
C HIS A 8 18.47 -68.84 35.12
N ALA A 9 17.47 -68.20 34.53
CA ALA A 9 17.40 -66.76 34.31
C ALA A 9 16.98 -66.04 35.59
N VAL A 10 17.65 -64.92 35.90
CA VAL A 10 17.03 -63.80 36.61
C VAL A 10 17.47 -62.53 35.89
N THR A 11 16.48 -61.89 35.27
CA THR A 11 16.51 -60.61 34.59
C THR A 11 17.02 -59.50 35.51
N MET A 12 18.14 -58.88 35.17
CA MET A 12 18.55 -57.58 35.70
C MET A 12 18.11 -56.50 34.71
N VAL A 13 17.15 -55.67 35.09
CA VAL A 13 16.64 -54.57 34.27
C VAL A 13 17.70 -53.47 34.22
N SER A 14 18.32 -53.34 33.05
CA SER A 14 19.29 -52.30 32.73
C SER A 14 18.57 -50.96 32.52
N PHE A 15 18.89 -49.98 33.36
CA PHE A 15 18.47 -48.58 33.18
C PHE A 15 19.20 -47.98 31.97
N CYS A 16 18.49 -47.72 30.88
CA CYS A 16 18.95 -46.77 29.87
C CYS A 16 17.80 -46.17 29.05
N GLN A 17 17.81 -44.83 29.06
CA GLN A 17 17.41 -43.91 28.00
C GLN A 17 15.92 -43.62 27.75
N GLY A 18 15.65 -42.31 27.69
CA GLY A 18 14.44 -41.75 27.12
C GLY A 18 14.14 -40.35 27.67
N ALA A 19 15.00 -39.36 27.37
CA ALA A 19 14.62 -37.97 27.55
C ALA A 19 13.51 -37.66 26.53
N LEU A 20 12.25 -37.71 26.98
CA LEU A 20 11.10 -37.22 26.21
C LEU A 20 11.22 -35.69 26.11
N LEU A 21 11.78 -35.21 25.01
CA LEU A 21 11.58 -33.83 24.57
C LEU A 21 10.11 -33.72 24.12
N LEU A 22 9.26 -33.24 25.01
CA LEU A 22 7.90 -32.79 24.67
C LEU A 22 8.04 -31.52 23.82
N SER A 23 8.13 -31.69 22.50
CA SER A 23 7.91 -30.59 21.58
C SER A 23 6.44 -30.21 21.65
N LEU A 24 6.10 -29.25 22.53
CA LEU A 24 4.84 -28.52 22.45
C LEU A 24 4.88 -27.70 21.16
N ALA A 25 4.40 -28.30 20.07
CA ALA A 25 4.00 -27.54 18.90
C ALA A 25 2.76 -26.75 19.31
N ALA A 26 2.95 -25.47 19.65
CA ALA A 26 1.85 -24.54 19.77
C ALA A 26 1.22 -24.41 18.38
N ALA A 27 0.08 -25.06 18.15
CA ALA A 27 -0.73 -24.79 16.99
C ALA A 27 -1.24 -23.35 17.13
N MET A 28 -0.62 -22.42 16.41
CA MET A 28 -1.18 -21.09 16.24
C MET A 28 -2.49 -21.28 15.48
N ALA A 29 -3.62 -21.08 16.16
CA ALA A 29 -4.91 -21.05 15.49
C ALA A 29 -4.89 -19.84 14.54
N VAL A 30 -4.75 -20.10 13.25
CA VAL A 30 -4.97 -19.09 12.21
C VAL A 30 -6.47 -19.00 12.03
N TYR A 31 -7.07 -17.92 12.55
CA TYR A 31 -8.52 -17.76 12.55
C TYR A 31 -9.07 -17.33 11.18
N ALA A 32 -8.21 -16.79 10.31
CA ALA A 32 -8.58 -16.40 8.96
C ALA A 32 -7.52 -16.81 7.93
N ASP A 33 -7.98 -17.25 6.75
CA ASP A 33 -7.13 -17.69 5.64
C ASP A 33 -7.49 -16.93 4.36
N MET A 34 -6.46 -16.55 3.60
CA MET A 34 -6.57 -15.81 2.35
C MET A 34 -5.90 -16.59 1.23
N LYS A 35 -6.67 -16.98 0.23
CA LYS A 35 -6.15 -17.63 -0.99
C LYS A 35 -6.31 -16.69 -2.17
N VAL A 36 -5.21 -16.46 -2.88
CA VAL A 36 -5.14 -15.57 -4.04
C VAL A 36 -4.68 -16.38 -5.22
N ASP A 37 -5.44 -16.34 -6.30
CA ASP A 37 -5.09 -16.92 -7.60
C ASP A 37 -5.01 -15.79 -8.64
N CYS A 38 -3.87 -15.72 -9.31
CA CYS A 38 -3.57 -14.71 -10.33
C CYS A 38 -3.84 -15.29 -11.72
N GLY A 39 -4.91 -14.84 -12.36
CA GLY A 39 -5.22 -15.12 -13.76
C GLY A 39 -4.40 -14.24 -14.70
N PRO A 40 -4.51 -14.41 -16.03
CA PRO A 40 -3.73 -13.61 -16.99
C PRO A 40 -4.06 -12.11 -16.94
N ASP A 41 -5.32 -11.75 -16.70
CA ASP A 41 -5.84 -10.39 -16.69
C ASP A 41 -6.78 -10.10 -15.49
N PHE A 42 -6.93 -11.07 -14.57
CA PHE A 42 -7.79 -10.96 -13.39
C PHE A 42 -7.13 -11.56 -12.15
N VAL A 43 -7.70 -11.28 -10.98
CA VAL A 43 -7.37 -11.88 -9.69
C VAL A 43 -8.63 -12.48 -9.08
N THR A 44 -8.51 -13.70 -8.57
CA THR A 44 -9.51 -14.28 -7.68
C THR A 44 -8.98 -14.37 -6.27
N LEU A 45 -9.78 -13.94 -5.30
CA LEU A 45 -9.43 -13.98 -3.89
C LEU A 45 -10.55 -14.67 -3.11
N MET A 46 -10.18 -15.65 -2.30
CA MET A 46 -11.06 -16.30 -1.35
C MET A 46 -10.57 -16.01 0.08
N TRP A 47 -11.40 -15.32 0.84
CA TRP A 47 -11.20 -15.08 2.25
C TRP A 47 -12.10 -16.03 3.05
N THR A 48 -11.55 -16.66 4.07
CA THR A 48 -12.29 -17.49 5.02
C THR A 48 -11.98 -17.05 6.45
N GLU A 49 -13.01 -16.85 7.28
CA GLU A 49 -12.90 -16.42 8.67
C GLU A 49 -13.68 -17.39 9.57
N SER A 50 -12.99 -17.91 10.57
CA SER A 50 -13.52 -18.90 11.50
C SER A 50 -14.21 -18.25 12.71
N ARG A 51 -14.00 -16.94 12.92
CA ARG A 51 -14.64 -16.19 14.00
C ARG A 51 -16.11 -15.93 13.68
N PRO A 52 -17.04 -16.31 14.57
CA PRO A 52 -18.43 -15.89 14.45
C PRO A 52 -18.49 -14.38 14.66
N GLN A 53 -19.10 -13.64 13.72
CA GLN A 53 -19.41 -12.19 13.71
C GLN A 53 -18.60 -11.30 12.73
N ALA A 54 -17.71 -11.82 11.89
CA ALA A 54 -17.15 -11.02 10.81
C ALA A 54 -18.16 -10.88 9.66
N ASP A 55 -18.76 -9.69 9.49
CA ASP A 55 -19.55 -9.39 8.30
C ASP A 55 -18.62 -9.24 7.09
N THR A 56 -18.40 -10.35 6.38
CA THR A 56 -17.51 -10.44 5.22
C THR A 56 -17.95 -9.56 4.06
N SER A 57 -19.19 -9.06 4.04
CA SER A 57 -19.66 -8.06 3.06
C SER A 57 -18.94 -6.72 3.18
N LEU A 58 -18.34 -6.45 4.34
CA LEU A 58 -17.56 -5.25 4.62
C LEU A 58 -16.12 -5.32 4.12
N LEU A 59 -15.68 -6.49 3.65
CA LEU A 59 -14.36 -6.62 3.02
C LEU A 59 -14.29 -5.79 1.73
N ARG A 60 -13.13 -5.19 1.47
CA ARG A 60 -12.85 -4.49 0.22
C ARG A 60 -11.52 -4.96 -0.34
N LEU A 61 -11.48 -5.26 -1.63
CA LEU A 61 -10.24 -5.40 -2.39
C LEU A 61 -10.04 -4.11 -3.16
N GLY A 62 -9.17 -3.24 -2.65
CA GLY A 62 -9.09 -1.85 -3.11
C GLY A 62 -10.43 -1.13 -2.96
N SER A 63 -11.03 -0.69 -4.07
CA SER A 63 -12.34 -0.03 -4.07
C SER A 63 -13.54 -0.95 -4.26
N CYS A 64 -13.32 -2.27 -4.42
CA CYS A 64 -14.39 -3.20 -4.79
C CYS A 64 -14.94 -4.00 -3.61
N PHE A 65 -16.24 -4.28 -3.69
CA PHE A 65 -16.94 -5.19 -2.80
C PHE A 65 -16.71 -6.65 -3.23
N PRO A 66 -16.96 -7.63 -2.34
CA PRO A 66 -16.91 -9.04 -2.73
C PRO A 66 -17.92 -9.33 -3.83
N THR A 67 -17.53 -10.14 -4.81
CA THR A 67 -18.42 -10.67 -5.85
C THR A 67 -19.52 -11.55 -5.23
N SER A 68 -19.17 -12.30 -4.18
CA SER A 68 -20.13 -13.03 -3.35
C SER A 68 -19.59 -13.20 -1.93
N PHE A 69 -20.48 -13.32 -0.95
CA PHE A 69 -20.10 -13.44 0.46
C PHE A 69 -21.10 -14.26 1.28
N SER A 70 -20.65 -14.79 2.41
CA SER A 70 -21.41 -15.55 3.41
C SER A 70 -20.90 -15.21 4.81
N ALA A 71 -21.52 -15.75 5.87
CA ALA A 71 -21.18 -15.42 7.26
C ALA A 71 -19.72 -15.68 7.68
N GLY A 72 -18.92 -16.41 6.87
CA GLY A 72 -17.50 -16.64 7.13
C GLY A 72 -16.64 -16.64 5.87
N GLU A 73 -17.19 -16.34 4.69
CA GLU A 73 -16.43 -16.37 3.44
C GLU A 73 -16.70 -15.13 2.58
N ALA A 74 -15.69 -14.63 1.90
CA ALA A 74 -15.84 -13.66 0.82
C ALA A 74 -15.04 -14.12 -0.39
N TYR A 75 -15.66 -13.98 -1.57
CA TYR A 75 -15.05 -14.27 -2.85
C TYR A 75 -15.01 -13.01 -3.71
N PHE A 76 -13.87 -12.78 -4.33
CA PHE A 76 -13.64 -11.71 -5.28
C PHE A 76 -13.20 -12.33 -6.60
N TYR A 77 -13.80 -11.83 -7.68
CA TYR A 77 -13.30 -11.94 -9.05
C TYR A 77 -13.16 -10.51 -9.57
N VAL A 78 -11.93 -10.09 -9.87
CA VAL A 78 -11.61 -8.71 -10.18
C VAL A 78 -10.61 -8.64 -11.33
N ASP A 79 -10.94 -7.89 -12.38
CA ASP A 79 -10.00 -7.58 -13.45
C ASP A 79 -8.85 -6.70 -12.93
N LEU A 80 -7.63 -6.94 -13.42
CA LEU A 80 -6.42 -6.25 -12.99
C LEU A 80 -6.42 -4.74 -13.27
N THR A 81 -7.31 -4.28 -14.14
CA THR A 81 -7.52 -2.86 -14.46
C THR A 81 -8.54 -2.18 -13.55
N ASP A 82 -9.29 -2.95 -12.77
CA ASP A 82 -10.37 -2.47 -11.93
C ASP A 82 -9.92 -2.31 -10.49
N CYS A 83 -10.84 -1.84 -9.63
CA CYS A 83 -10.68 -1.81 -8.17
C CYS A 83 -9.44 -1.06 -7.66
N ASN A 84 -8.86 -0.20 -8.49
CA ASN A 84 -7.62 0.56 -8.24
C ASN A 84 -6.39 -0.32 -7.97
N PHE A 85 -6.25 -1.44 -8.69
CA PHE A 85 -5.01 -2.20 -8.70
C PHE A 85 -3.85 -1.31 -9.18
N ARG A 86 -2.75 -1.36 -8.42
CA ARG A 86 -1.52 -0.60 -8.69
C ARG A 86 -0.55 -1.48 -9.46
N ILE A 87 0.05 -0.95 -10.53
CA ILE A 87 1.07 -1.64 -11.30
C ILE A 87 2.43 -1.04 -10.97
N LEU A 88 3.38 -1.90 -10.59
CA LEU A 88 4.80 -1.57 -10.52
C LEU A 88 5.56 -2.33 -11.61
N VAL A 89 6.32 -1.57 -12.40
CA VAL A 89 7.05 -2.05 -13.57
C VAL A 89 8.53 -2.18 -13.17
N THR A 90 9.01 -3.40 -12.93
CA THR A 90 10.40 -3.64 -12.47
C THR A 90 11.13 -4.58 -13.42
N GLY A 91 12.16 -4.10 -14.14
CA GLY A 91 12.97 -4.95 -15.03
C GLY A 91 12.11 -5.61 -16.10
N ASP A 92 11.94 -6.94 -16.05
CA ASP A 92 11.12 -7.74 -16.96
C ASP A 92 9.81 -8.23 -16.34
N VAL A 93 9.42 -7.67 -15.18
CA VAL A 93 8.23 -8.10 -14.42
C VAL A 93 7.24 -6.93 -14.27
N LEU A 94 5.95 -7.26 -14.31
CA LEU A 94 4.83 -6.40 -13.95
C LEU A 94 4.25 -6.91 -12.62
N LEU A 95 4.21 -6.05 -11.61
CA LEU A 95 3.65 -6.36 -10.30
C LEU A 95 2.33 -5.62 -10.14
N TYR A 96 1.23 -6.35 -10.17
CA TYR A 96 -0.09 -5.82 -9.84
C TYR A 96 -0.34 -6.02 -8.36
N SER A 97 -0.74 -4.96 -7.66
CA SER A 97 -0.91 -5.00 -6.21
C SER A 97 -2.14 -4.22 -5.76
N ASN A 98 -2.78 -4.73 -4.71
CA ASN A 98 -3.88 -4.07 -4.02
C ASN A 98 -3.94 -4.56 -2.57
N ASP A 99 -4.84 -3.97 -1.78
CA ASP A 99 -5.02 -4.33 -0.38
C ASP A 99 -6.42 -4.91 -0.15
N LEU A 100 -6.48 -6.06 0.52
CA LEU A 100 -7.71 -6.56 1.14
C LEU A 100 -7.87 -5.88 2.50
N THR A 101 -8.95 -5.13 2.67
CA THR A 101 -9.23 -4.38 3.89
C THR A 101 -10.54 -4.83 4.52
N TYR A 102 -10.57 -4.88 5.84
CA TYR A 102 -11.78 -5.04 6.62
C TYR A 102 -11.98 -3.79 7.46
N VAL A 103 -13.09 -3.10 7.23
CA VAL A 103 -13.48 -1.94 8.04
C VAL A 103 -14.48 -2.43 9.09
N ALA A 104 -14.04 -2.42 10.35
CA ALA A 104 -14.89 -2.69 11.49
C ALA A 104 -15.96 -1.60 11.63
N SER A 105 -17.21 -1.98 11.89
CA SER A 105 -18.23 -1.02 12.34
C SER A 105 -17.96 -0.62 13.80
N GLU A 106 -18.42 0.57 14.20
CA GLU A 106 -18.22 1.12 15.56
C GLU A 106 -18.71 0.17 16.68
N ASP A 107 -19.67 -0.72 16.37
CA ASP A 107 -20.22 -1.72 17.28
C ASP A 107 -19.65 -3.14 17.11
N SER A 108 -18.66 -3.35 16.22
CA SER A 108 -18.10 -4.68 15.97
C SER A 108 -16.89 -4.98 16.88
N TYR A 109 -16.86 -6.21 17.41
CA TYR A 109 -15.72 -6.72 18.18
C TYR A 109 -14.50 -7.07 17.30
N ASN A 110 -14.62 -6.99 15.98
CA ASN A 110 -13.55 -7.31 15.05
C ASN A 110 -12.64 -6.09 14.85
N LEU A 111 -11.32 -6.33 14.86
CA LEU A 111 -10.36 -5.28 14.58
C LEU A 111 -10.27 -5.06 13.06
N ALA A 112 -10.19 -3.79 12.65
CA ALA A 112 -9.87 -3.46 11.27
C ALA A 112 -8.50 -4.03 10.90
N PHE A 113 -8.38 -4.55 9.68
CA PHE A 113 -7.12 -5.09 9.18
C PHE A 113 -6.91 -4.77 7.70
N THR A 114 -5.67 -4.94 7.27
CA THR A 114 -5.23 -4.74 5.89
C THR A 114 -4.22 -5.82 5.53
N GLN A 115 -4.45 -6.51 4.41
CA GLN A 115 -3.58 -7.58 3.92
C GLN A 115 -3.25 -7.35 2.44
N PRO A 116 -1.96 -7.29 2.07
CA PRO A 116 -1.57 -7.08 0.67
C PRO A 116 -1.91 -8.28 -0.21
N VAL A 117 -2.30 -7.98 -1.45
CA VAL A 117 -2.58 -8.90 -2.55
C VAL A 117 -1.66 -8.51 -3.70
N VAL A 118 -0.81 -9.44 -4.16
CA VAL A 118 0.19 -9.16 -5.20
C VAL A 118 0.20 -10.29 -6.23
N CYS A 119 0.13 -9.90 -7.50
CA CYS A 119 0.29 -10.78 -8.65
C CYS A 119 1.47 -10.32 -9.50
N ALA A 120 2.32 -11.25 -9.89
CA ALA A 120 3.52 -10.99 -10.69
C ALA A 120 3.39 -11.65 -12.06
N TYR A 121 3.63 -10.87 -13.11
CA TYR A 121 3.57 -11.31 -14.50
C TYR A 121 4.86 -10.97 -15.23
N GLU A 122 5.26 -11.83 -16.17
CA GLU A 122 6.33 -11.47 -17.11
C GLU A 122 5.86 -10.33 -18.01
N ARG A 123 6.75 -9.38 -18.27
CA ARG A 123 6.45 -8.26 -19.16
C ARG A 123 6.49 -8.74 -20.62
N PRO A 124 5.41 -8.53 -21.40
CA PRO A 124 5.42 -8.79 -22.84
C PRO A 124 6.52 -7.97 -23.55
N LYS A 125 7.17 -8.56 -24.56
CA LYS A 125 8.26 -7.89 -25.31
C LYS A 125 7.77 -6.70 -26.14
N ASP A 126 6.49 -6.71 -26.47
CA ASP A 126 5.72 -5.70 -27.17
C ASP A 126 4.91 -4.80 -26.21
N TRP A 127 5.19 -4.85 -24.90
CA TRP A 127 4.59 -3.96 -23.91
C TRP A 127 4.93 -2.50 -24.23
N TYR A 128 3.98 -1.79 -24.83
CA TYR A 128 4.08 -0.36 -25.08
C TYR A 128 3.30 0.38 -23.99
N SER A 129 3.97 1.32 -23.31
CA SER A 129 3.41 2.14 -22.23
C SER A 129 2.18 2.98 -22.64
N SER A 130 1.72 2.92 -23.90
CA SER A 130 0.55 3.64 -24.41
C SER A 130 -0.79 2.96 -24.11
N GLN A 131 -0.81 1.69 -23.69
CA GLN A 131 -2.05 1.04 -23.24
C GLN A 131 -2.47 1.48 -21.83
N GLN A 132 -1.53 2.04 -21.06
CA GLN A 132 -1.87 2.96 -19.98
C GLN A 132 -1.76 4.37 -20.53
N ILE A 133 -2.89 4.92 -20.97
CA ILE A 133 -3.15 6.28 -20.53
C ILE A 133 -2.99 6.17 -19.01
N TYR A 134 -1.91 6.71 -18.47
CA TYR A 134 -1.92 7.22 -17.11
C TYR A 134 -3.10 8.19 -17.13
N ASP A 135 -4.30 7.69 -16.85
CA ASP A 135 -5.39 8.50 -16.36
C ASP A 135 -5.13 8.48 -14.87
N PRO A 136 -4.30 9.41 -14.35
CA PRO A 136 -4.17 9.53 -12.91
C PRO A 136 -5.59 9.65 -12.40
N VAL A 137 -6.05 8.63 -11.67
CA VAL A 137 -7.39 8.62 -11.11
C VAL A 137 -7.47 9.82 -10.17
N PHE A 138 -7.99 10.94 -10.68
CA PHE A 138 -8.21 12.17 -9.90
C PHE A 138 -9.43 12.03 -8.98
N LYS A 139 -10.01 10.83 -8.88
CA LYS A 139 -11.11 10.56 -7.98
C LYS A 139 -10.53 10.25 -6.61
N THR A 140 -10.44 11.29 -5.79
CA THR A 140 -10.19 11.17 -4.36
C THR A 140 -11.46 10.66 -3.67
N TYR A 141 -11.38 9.53 -2.99
CA TYR A 141 -12.48 8.91 -2.24
C TYR A 141 -12.14 8.89 -0.74
N GLY A 142 -12.71 9.84 -0.01
CA GLY A 142 -12.50 9.94 1.42
C GLY A 142 -13.59 10.74 2.09
N LEU A 143 -13.71 10.57 3.40
CA LEU A 143 -14.57 11.41 4.22
C LEU A 143 -13.73 12.58 4.73
N GLY A 144 -14.11 13.80 4.37
CA GLY A 144 -13.48 15.04 4.83
C GLY A 144 -12.74 15.82 3.75
N ASP A 145 -12.46 17.09 4.06
CA ASP A 145 -11.85 18.05 3.13
C ASP A 145 -10.33 17.86 3.01
N LEU A 146 -9.79 18.17 1.83
CA LEU A 146 -8.35 18.26 1.59
C LEU A 146 -7.89 19.69 1.86
N GLN A 147 -6.93 19.86 2.77
CA GLN A 147 -6.32 21.15 3.05
C GLN A 147 -4.93 21.20 2.45
N PHE A 148 -4.80 21.92 1.33
CA PHE A 148 -3.53 22.17 0.68
C PHE A 148 -2.82 23.35 1.33
N THR A 149 -1.52 23.27 1.49
CA THR A 149 -0.69 24.33 2.03
C THR A 149 0.57 24.45 1.20
N ILE A 150 0.93 25.67 0.84
CA ILE A 150 2.22 26.00 0.22
C ILE A 150 2.94 26.99 1.14
N GLY A 151 4.21 26.74 1.41
CA GLY A 151 4.98 27.52 2.37
C GLY A 151 6.45 27.63 1.97
N LEU A 152 7.09 28.69 2.45
CA LEU A 152 8.54 28.88 2.34
C LEU A 152 9.22 28.05 3.42
N MET A 153 10.29 27.33 3.05
CA MET A 153 11.07 26.49 3.95
C MET A 153 12.48 27.04 4.15
N ASN A 154 13.15 26.58 5.20
CA ASN A 154 14.60 26.74 5.30
C ASN A 154 15.33 25.84 4.28
N ASP A 155 16.62 26.12 4.05
CA ASP A 155 17.42 25.50 2.98
C ASP A 155 17.49 23.96 3.06
N ASP A 156 17.40 23.42 4.28
CA ASP A 156 17.44 21.99 4.59
C ASP A 156 16.06 21.35 4.75
N PHE A 157 14.97 22.11 4.55
CA PHE A 157 13.58 21.65 4.64
C PHE A 157 13.21 21.09 6.02
N SER A 158 13.98 21.41 7.06
CA SER A 158 13.69 20.98 8.43
C SER A 158 12.52 21.75 9.06
N GLY A 159 12.13 22.90 8.49
CA GLY A 159 10.99 23.69 8.96
C GLY A 159 10.68 24.91 8.11
N PRO A 160 9.69 25.73 8.54
CA PRO A 160 9.33 26.96 7.85
C PRO A 160 10.50 27.94 7.76
N ALA A 161 10.53 28.75 6.71
CA ALA A 161 11.51 29.82 6.58
C ALA A 161 11.30 30.88 7.66
N GLU A 162 12.39 31.30 8.30
CA GLU A 162 12.40 32.41 9.28
C GLU A 162 12.21 33.78 8.61
N SER A 163 12.40 33.86 7.29
CA SER A 163 12.28 35.10 6.51
C SER A 163 11.59 34.85 5.17
N THR A 164 10.87 35.88 4.70
CA THR A 164 10.28 35.94 3.36
C THR A 164 11.13 36.74 2.38
N SER A 165 12.32 37.19 2.80
CA SER A 165 13.22 38.02 2.01
C SER A 165 14.43 37.23 1.53
N PHE A 166 14.56 37.08 0.22
CA PHE A 166 15.60 36.28 -0.42
C PHE A 166 16.55 37.19 -1.23
N PRO A 167 17.87 37.15 -0.98
CA PRO A 167 18.85 37.86 -1.82
C PRO A 167 18.78 37.39 -3.27
N LEU A 168 19.05 38.30 -4.22
CA LEU A 168 19.15 37.91 -5.62
C LEU A 168 20.24 36.84 -5.81
N GLY A 169 19.88 35.77 -6.53
CA GLY A 169 20.74 34.61 -6.75
C GLY A 169 20.67 33.53 -5.67
N SER A 170 19.96 33.75 -4.57
CA SER A 170 19.73 32.70 -3.56
C SER A 170 18.67 31.70 -4.00
N ILE A 171 18.63 30.55 -3.31
CA ILE A 171 17.57 29.57 -3.47
C ILE A 171 16.33 30.02 -2.69
N ILE A 172 15.14 29.82 -3.25
CA ILE A 172 13.87 29.98 -2.55
C ILE A 172 13.28 28.56 -2.34
N PRO A 173 13.37 28.01 -1.12
CA PRO A 173 12.79 26.70 -0.81
C PRO A 173 11.27 26.84 -0.63
N ILE A 174 10.49 26.11 -1.41
CA ILE A 174 9.02 26.14 -1.37
C ILE A 174 8.53 24.71 -1.18
N MET A 175 7.75 24.43 -0.14
CA MET A 175 7.12 23.13 0.05
C MET A 175 5.62 23.24 -0.14
N ALA A 176 5.06 22.34 -0.94
CA ALA A 176 3.62 22.10 -1.02
C ALA A 176 3.28 20.81 -0.24
N SER A 177 2.21 20.85 0.55
CA SER A 177 1.73 19.73 1.35
C SER A 177 0.21 19.67 1.34
N VAL A 178 -0.34 18.50 1.67
CA VAL A 178 -1.78 18.30 1.84
C VAL A 178 -2.03 17.53 3.12
N VAL A 179 -2.86 18.09 4.00
CA VAL A 179 -3.32 17.38 5.20
C VAL A 179 -4.37 16.37 4.79
N GLN A 180 -4.04 15.10 4.95
CA GLN A 180 -4.93 13.97 4.68
C GLN A 180 -5.49 13.48 6.02
N LYS A 181 -6.81 13.60 6.20
CA LYS A 181 -7.52 12.93 7.31
C LYS A 181 -7.84 11.50 6.88
N THR A 182 -9.12 11.19 6.69
CA THR A 182 -9.65 9.91 6.22
C THR A 182 -9.75 9.88 4.69
N HIS A 183 -8.60 9.93 4.02
CA HIS A 183 -8.47 9.78 2.55
C HIS A 183 -7.49 8.65 2.21
N GLN A 184 -7.64 8.03 1.03
CA GLN A 184 -6.58 7.18 0.46
C GLN A 184 -5.27 7.98 0.31
N PRO A 185 -4.09 7.31 0.30
CA PRO A 185 -2.83 7.98 0.00
C PRO A 185 -2.91 8.81 -1.29
N LEU A 186 -2.58 10.10 -1.19
CA LEU A 186 -2.61 11.05 -2.29
C LEU A 186 -1.23 11.37 -2.84
N LEU A 187 -1.18 11.68 -4.14
CA LEU A 187 -0.06 12.33 -4.80
C LEU A 187 -0.41 13.82 -5.00
N LEU A 188 0.42 14.71 -4.47
CA LEU A 188 0.29 16.14 -4.69
C LEU A 188 1.06 16.56 -5.95
N LEU A 189 0.38 17.24 -6.88
CA LEU A 189 0.96 17.76 -8.11
C LEU A 189 0.74 19.26 -8.21
N LEU A 190 1.78 20.00 -8.59
CA LEU A 190 1.70 21.42 -8.92
C LEU A 190 1.55 21.55 -10.43
N GLU A 191 0.39 22.01 -10.91
CA GLU A 191 0.17 22.16 -12.35
C GLU A 191 0.70 23.48 -12.89
N GLU A 192 0.45 24.57 -12.16
CA GLU A 192 0.79 25.94 -12.53
C GLU A 192 1.23 26.73 -11.30
N CYS A 193 2.27 27.54 -11.45
CA CYS A 193 2.76 28.42 -10.41
C CYS A 193 3.26 29.71 -11.08
N VAL A 194 2.81 30.86 -10.59
CA VAL A 194 3.17 32.18 -11.13
C VAL A 194 3.69 33.07 -10.01
N ALA A 195 4.75 33.81 -10.29
CA ALA A 195 5.18 34.94 -9.47
C ALA A 195 4.52 36.22 -9.98
N ALA A 196 4.00 37.01 -9.05
CA ALA A 196 3.41 38.32 -9.32
C ALA A 196 3.80 39.31 -8.21
N THR A 197 3.73 40.60 -8.51
CA THR A 197 4.01 41.66 -7.53
C THR A 197 2.85 41.93 -6.58
N ALA A 198 1.68 41.30 -6.81
CA ALA A 198 0.48 41.42 -6.01
C ALA A 198 -0.14 40.04 -5.79
N PRO A 199 -0.78 39.80 -4.62
CA PRO A 199 -1.43 38.52 -4.31
C PRO A 199 -2.71 38.29 -5.13
N GLU A 200 -3.40 39.36 -5.53
CA GLU A 200 -4.57 39.29 -6.39
C GLU A 200 -4.14 39.44 -7.86
N LEU A 201 -4.46 38.42 -8.66
CA LEU A 201 -4.15 38.39 -10.08
C LEU A 201 -5.28 39.05 -10.86
N HIS A 202 -4.99 40.21 -11.44
CA HIS A 202 -5.85 40.88 -12.42
C HIS A 202 -5.34 40.66 -13.85
N PRO A 203 -6.19 40.82 -14.89
CA PRO A 203 -5.77 40.68 -16.29
C PRO A 203 -4.55 41.54 -16.68
N GLU A 204 -4.40 42.69 -16.03
CA GLU A 204 -3.31 43.65 -16.29
C GLU A 204 -2.03 43.36 -15.47
N SER A 205 -2.02 42.31 -14.66
CA SER A 205 -0.89 42.02 -13.76
C SER A 205 0.29 41.47 -14.54
N THR A 206 1.50 41.92 -14.20
CA THR A 206 2.72 41.30 -14.71
C THR A 206 2.96 39.98 -13.95
N MET A 207 2.82 38.86 -14.66
CA MET A 207 2.95 37.52 -14.10
C MET A 207 4.13 36.80 -14.75
N TYR A 208 4.90 36.07 -13.95
CA TYR A 208 6.06 35.29 -14.38
C TYR A 208 5.80 33.81 -14.08
N PRO A 209 5.64 32.95 -15.09
CA PRO A 209 5.34 31.54 -14.88
C PRO A 209 6.58 30.77 -14.41
N ILE A 210 6.49 30.16 -13.24
CA ILE A 210 7.51 29.30 -12.65
C ILE A 210 7.25 27.85 -13.07
N ILE A 211 6.00 27.38 -12.90
CA ILE A 211 5.53 26.08 -13.35
C ILE A 211 4.41 26.34 -14.35
N SER A 212 4.45 25.69 -15.51
CA SER A 212 3.37 25.70 -16.49
C SER A 212 3.25 24.35 -17.19
N ASN A 213 2.40 24.23 -18.21
CA ASN A 213 2.26 23.01 -19.00
C ASN A 213 2.11 21.76 -18.12
N LYS A 214 1.19 21.86 -17.14
CA LYS A 214 0.81 20.76 -16.25
C LYS A 214 2.00 20.15 -15.48
N GLY A 215 2.81 21.01 -14.86
CA GLY A 215 3.92 20.59 -14.00
C GLY A 215 5.32 20.73 -14.59
N CYS A 216 5.47 21.34 -15.76
CA CYS A 216 6.78 21.70 -16.31
C CYS A 216 7.35 22.92 -15.58
N LEU A 217 8.43 22.72 -14.82
CA LEU A 217 9.21 23.81 -14.25
C LEU A 217 9.95 24.54 -15.38
N LEU A 218 9.53 25.79 -15.68
CA LEU A 218 10.01 26.54 -16.84
C LEU A 218 11.37 27.21 -16.60
N GLU A 219 11.70 27.52 -15.34
CA GLU A 219 12.94 28.23 -15.02
C GLU A 219 13.91 27.36 -14.22
N SER A 220 15.05 27.04 -14.83
CA SER A 220 16.26 26.56 -14.15
C SER A 220 17.22 27.70 -13.76
N VAL A 221 16.83 28.96 -14.01
CA VAL A 221 17.66 30.17 -13.82
C VAL A 221 17.27 30.96 -12.57
N VAL A 222 16.04 30.79 -12.07
CA VAL A 222 15.63 31.25 -10.74
C VAL A 222 15.65 30.03 -9.82
N THR A 223 16.49 30.07 -8.80
CA THR A 223 16.85 28.91 -7.99
C THR A 223 15.71 28.54 -7.04
N ILE A 224 14.60 28.00 -7.53
CA ILE A 224 13.50 27.53 -6.70
C ILE A 224 13.72 26.04 -6.44
N LYS A 225 13.68 25.65 -5.16
CA LYS A 225 13.75 24.25 -4.74
C LYS A 225 12.39 23.87 -4.19
N ILE A 226 11.72 22.94 -4.86
CA ILE A 226 10.42 22.38 -4.47
C ILE A 226 10.65 21.07 -3.74
#